data_AF-A0A345BJY2-F1
#
_entry.id   AF-A0A345BJY2-F1
#
_cell.length_a   1.000
_cell.length_b   1.000
_cell.length_c   1.000
_cell.angle_alpha   90.00
_cell.angle_beta   90.00
_cell.angle_gamma   90.00
#
_symmetry.space_group_name_H-M   'P 1'
#
loop_
_entity.id
_entity.type
_entity.pdbx_description
1 polymer ?
#
loop_
_entity_poly.entity_id
_entity_poly.type
_entity_poly.pdbx_seq_one_letter_code
_entity_poly.pdbx_strand_id
1 'polypeptide(L)'
;MLPDAFVNRKPERPFWITSHHNHRYYDWAANTTLHPLLNTTQTVTVVTAPKGETKQIPNPLLGYKYHPIDPSFTNSFAVWPQTLRYPSSTNADARSQPSLVQNAMDSRSEQLRDSTFDLLAFNEDWVTMSNHTSSGNSLESIHDLVHNLIGGNGHMSSIPMAGFDPIFFLHHANVDRLLSLWQALNPTLWVVPGSSADGSFTLPPGQQIDVSTDLTPFHIDDMTFWTSANSRDTKSFGYTYPEINTSADPDELKQQVTRAVTELYGPQFDVSGGAQSVATATISSGSKSAVASNPLTNPGHQEAARASNPGYPSKYQDWFVTVTVNPYEFSNSGYVHIFLSETVPSGDWMFAPERVGDVGIFRNTSGECANCNEREAAGETITGHIPLTRVLMKKGKDINNVEDIEEYLKKVLHWRCALVGGTEVPLESLPSLQVKVCSAMCERQERRGGLEGFPSRHTPEVHRSVTHGKLGGYALGHD
;
A
#
# COMPACT_ATOMS: atom_id res chain seq x y z
N MET A 1 28.24 51.92 2.49
CA MET A 1 29.10 51.42 3.58
C MET A 1 28.21 51.13 4.78
N LEU A 2 28.08 49.86 5.15
CA LEU A 2 27.76 49.43 6.52
C LEU A 2 28.99 49.68 7.42
N PRO A 3 28.95 49.59 8.76
CA PRO A 3 27.91 48.97 9.60
C PRO A 3 27.52 49.73 10.89
N ASP A 4 26.30 49.45 11.38
CA ASP A 4 25.89 49.69 12.77
C ASP A 4 25.95 48.39 13.57
N ALA A 5 26.43 48.52 14.81
CA ALA A 5 26.67 47.46 15.77
C ALA A 5 25.45 47.24 16.70
N PHE A 6 25.13 45.96 16.92
CA PHE A 6 24.59 45.34 18.13
C PHE A 6 23.49 46.06 18.94
N VAL A 7 22.26 45.55 18.82
CA VAL A 7 21.29 45.48 19.93
C VAL A 7 20.72 44.07 20.02
N ASN A 8 20.84 43.49 21.22
CA ASN A 8 20.28 42.24 21.72
C ASN A 8 19.02 41.72 20.98
N ARG A 9 19.14 40.60 20.26
CA ARG A 9 18.00 39.74 19.93
C ARG A 9 18.00 38.52 20.84
N LYS A 10 16.90 38.32 21.57
CA LYS A 10 16.58 37.04 22.23
C LYS A 10 16.67 35.90 21.20
N PRO A 11 17.10 34.68 21.57
CA PRO A 11 17.16 33.56 20.65
C PRO A 11 15.78 33.30 20.05
N GLU A 12 15.76 33.09 18.74
CA GLU A 12 14.59 33.07 17.87
C GLU A 12 13.60 31.95 18.25
N ARG A 13 12.56 32.29 19.02
CA ARG A 13 11.30 31.51 19.08
C ARG A 13 10.59 31.37 17.72
N PRO A 14 10.65 32.34 16.76
CA PRO A 14 9.92 32.22 15.50
C PRO A 14 10.44 31.13 14.55
N PHE A 15 11.73 30.78 14.62
CA PHE A 15 12.34 29.82 13.66
C PHE A 15 11.89 28.38 13.89
N TRP A 16 11.53 28.02 15.13
CA TRP A 16 11.04 26.69 15.48
C TRP A 16 9.57 26.47 15.09
N ILE A 17 8.79 27.53 14.92
CA ILE A 17 7.35 27.42 14.63
C ILE A 17 7.11 27.17 13.13
N THR A 18 7.97 27.67 12.24
CA THR A 18 7.76 27.65 10.78
C THR A 18 8.15 26.35 10.06
N SER A 19 8.73 25.35 10.74
CA SER A 19 9.16 24.09 10.11
C SER A 19 8.12 22.95 10.12
N HIS A 20 6.87 23.21 10.54
CA HIS A 20 5.92 22.18 10.98
C HIS A 20 4.76 21.86 10.01
N HIS A 21 4.82 22.26 8.73
CA HIS A 21 3.61 22.33 7.90
C HIS A 21 3.37 21.21 6.88
N ASN A 22 4.07 20.07 6.93
CA ASN A 22 3.70 18.90 6.11
C ASN A 22 4.01 17.59 6.84
N HIS A 23 3.00 16.71 6.99
CA HIS A 23 3.23 15.33 7.41
C HIS A 23 4.04 14.60 6.33
N ARG A 24 5.13 13.95 6.73
CA ARG A 24 5.87 13.06 5.83
C ARG A 24 5.10 11.76 5.67
N TYR A 25 5.13 11.20 4.47
CA TYR A 25 4.49 9.92 4.13
C TYR A 25 5.52 8.97 3.50
N TYR A 26 5.28 7.67 3.60
CA TYR A 26 6.06 6.65 2.91
C TYR A 26 5.33 6.19 1.65
N ASP A 27 5.71 6.75 0.50
CA ASP A 27 5.14 6.39 -0.81
C ASP A 27 5.69 5.06 -1.32
N TRP A 28 5.21 3.97 -0.71
CA TRP A 28 5.61 2.60 -1.01
C TRP A 28 5.25 2.16 -2.44
N ALA A 29 4.31 2.84 -3.12
CA ALA A 29 3.92 2.53 -4.49
C ALA A 29 4.91 3.13 -5.52
N ALA A 30 5.42 4.34 -5.24
CA ALA A 30 6.45 4.96 -6.07
C ALA A 30 7.81 4.33 -5.79
N ASN A 31 8.16 4.19 -4.50
CA ASN A 31 9.46 3.73 -4.04
C ASN A 31 9.37 2.85 -2.79
N THR A 32 9.63 1.56 -2.97
CA THR A 32 9.68 0.56 -1.88
C THR A 32 10.95 0.63 -1.04
N THR A 33 11.97 1.39 -1.46
CA THR A 33 13.19 1.56 -0.66
C THR A 33 12.89 2.34 0.61
N LEU A 34 13.04 1.69 1.77
CA LEU A 34 12.88 2.35 3.05
C LEU A 34 14.04 3.31 3.30
N HIS A 35 13.70 4.54 3.68
CA HIS A 35 14.72 5.50 4.10
C HIS A 35 15.52 4.93 5.29
N PRO A 36 16.85 5.13 5.40
CA PRO A 36 17.65 4.60 6.50
C PRO A 36 17.13 4.98 7.90
N LEU A 37 16.55 6.17 8.05
CA LEU A 37 15.88 6.58 9.30
C LEU A 37 14.72 5.69 9.72
N LEU A 38 14.10 4.99 8.78
CA LEU A 38 13.00 4.08 9.06
C LEU A 38 13.47 2.64 9.23
N ASN A 39 14.69 2.27 8.80
CA ASN A 39 15.07 0.86 8.70
C ASN A 39 16.39 0.48 9.40
N THR A 40 17.43 1.32 9.34
CA THR A 40 18.79 0.92 9.77
C THR A 40 19.49 1.91 10.70
N THR A 41 19.16 3.21 10.62
CA THR A 41 19.81 4.26 11.39
C THR A 41 19.46 4.16 12.88
N GLN A 42 20.44 3.84 13.72
CA GLN A 42 20.25 3.65 15.17
C GLN A 42 20.17 4.96 15.97
N THR A 43 20.88 6.00 15.53
CA THR A 43 20.92 7.30 16.20
C THR A 43 20.73 8.44 15.20
N VAL A 44 20.13 9.53 15.66
CA VAL A 44 19.93 10.76 14.89
C VAL A 44 20.52 11.95 15.63
N THR A 45 21.03 12.91 14.88
CA THR A 45 21.49 14.19 15.44
C THR A 45 20.33 15.18 15.44
N VAL A 46 19.98 15.67 16.62
CA VAL A 46 18.97 16.73 16.81
C VAL A 46 19.64 18.03 17.23
N VAL A 47 19.01 19.15 16.91
CA VAL A 47 19.42 20.47 17.37
C VAL A 47 18.57 20.83 18.59
N THR A 48 19.22 21.15 19.70
CA THR A 48 18.55 21.47 20.96
C THR A 48 18.30 22.98 21.08
N ALA A 49 17.10 23.34 21.51
CA ALA A 49 16.77 24.70 21.88
C ALA A 49 17.28 25.01 23.31
N PRO A 50 17.62 26.28 23.63
CA PRO A 50 17.58 27.46 22.76
C PRO A 50 18.92 27.77 22.09
N LYS A 51 20.00 27.07 22.45
CA LYS A 51 21.38 27.41 22.04
C LYS A 51 21.77 26.88 20.66
N GLY A 52 20.97 25.99 20.06
CA GLY A 52 21.29 25.38 18.78
C GLY A 52 22.38 24.31 18.87
N GLU A 53 22.64 23.78 20.08
CA GLU A 53 23.64 22.74 20.28
C GLU A 53 23.14 21.42 19.68
N THR A 54 24.02 20.70 18.99
CA THR A 54 23.67 19.39 18.42
C THR A 54 23.84 18.29 19.46
N LYS A 55 22.93 17.32 19.47
CA LYS A 55 22.97 16.14 20.33
C LYS A 55 22.59 14.90 19.54
N GLN A 56 23.29 13.80 19.75
CA GLN A 56 22.84 12.50 19.26
C GLN A 56 21.84 11.87 20.23
N ILE A 57 20.75 11.33 19.69
CA ILE A 57 19.73 10.57 20.41
C ILE A 57 19.47 9.24 19.69
N PRO A 58 18.96 8.20 20.37
CA PRO A 58 18.40 7.03 19.70
C PRO A 58 17.33 7.46 18.70
N ASN A 59 17.30 6.82 17.53
CA ASN A 59 16.34 7.15 16.49
C ASN A 59 14.92 6.69 16.89
N PRO A 60 13.98 7.62 17.15
CA PRO A 60 12.64 7.25 17.58
C PRO A 60 11.79 6.67 16.45
N LEU A 61 12.21 6.79 15.19
CA LEU A 61 11.47 6.26 14.03
C LEU A 61 11.79 4.79 13.72
N LEU A 62 12.83 4.23 14.35
CA LEU A 62 13.26 2.86 14.09
C LEU A 62 12.41 1.82 14.83
N GLY A 63 11.84 2.20 15.97
CA GLY A 63 11.01 1.34 16.81
C GLY A 63 10.65 2.01 18.13
N TYR A 64 9.55 1.59 18.72
CA TYR A 64 9.10 2.05 20.03
C TYR A 64 9.59 1.09 21.12
N LYS A 65 10.18 1.63 22.20
CA LYS A 65 10.64 0.84 23.36
C LYS A 65 9.61 0.94 24.47
N TYR A 66 9.10 -0.20 24.93
CA TYR A 66 8.11 -0.26 25.99
C TYR A 66 8.73 0.07 27.36
N HIS A 67 7.97 0.74 28.22
CA HIS A 67 8.43 1.18 29.54
C HIS A 67 7.26 1.34 30.54
N PRO A 68 6.70 0.24 31.10
CA PRO A 68 7.00 -1.18 30.85
C PRO A 68 6.24 -1.74 29.64
N ILE A 69 6.40 -3.04 29.37
CA ILE A 69 5.49 -3.80 28.50
C ILE A 69 4.12 -3.84 29.18
N ASP A 70 3.05 -3.60 28.41
CA ASP A 70 1.70 -3.63 28.96
C ASP A 70 1.30 -5.06 29.35
N PRO A 71 0.72 -5.30 30.54
CA PRO A 71 0.32 -6.64 30.99
C PRO A 71 -0.73 -7.33 30.10
N SER A 72 -1.43 -6.58 29.25
CA SER A 72 -2.40 -7.14 28.29
C SER A 72 -1.76 -7.83 27.10
N PHE A 73 -0.47 -7.61 26.83
CA PHE A 73 0.20 -8.23 25.69
C PHE A 73 0.38 -9.74 25.92
N THR A 74 0.12 -10.51 24.87
CA THR A 74 0.20 -11.98 24.88
C THR A 74 1.32 -12.48 23.97
N ASN A 75 1.60 -13.79 24.02
CA ASN A 75 2.55 -14.47 23.13
C ASN A 75 3.93 -13.79 23.11
N SER A 76 4.58 -13.72 21.95
CA SER A 76 5.90 -13.10 21.80
C SER A 76 5.90 -11.59 22.14
N PHE A 77 4.76 -10.90 21.99
CA PHE A 77 4.65 -9.47 22.31
C PHE A 77 4.79 -9.20 23.81
N ALA A 78 4.46 -10.17 24.67
CA ALA A 78 4.61 -10.07 26.12
C ALA A 78 6.08 -10.01 26.58
N VAL A 79 7.03 -10.42 25.72
CA VAL A 79 8.46 -10.52 26.07
C VAL A 79 9.37 -9.63 25.23
N TRP A 80 8.87 -9.06 24.13
CA TRP A 80 9.63 -8.14 23.30
C TRP A 80 9.67 -6.74 23.91
N PRO A 81 10.86 -6.22 24.29
CA PRO A 81 10.96 -4.92 24.96
C PRO A 81 10.73 -3.72 24.02
N GLN A 82 10.55 -3.96 22.73
CA GLN A 82 10.34 -2.94 21.71
C GLN A 82 9.63 -3.50 20.49
N THR A 83 9.14 -2.63 19.62
CA THR A 83 8.56 -3.01 18.34
C THR A 83 9.62 -3.64 17.43
N LEU A 84 9.27 -4.76 16.81
CA LEU A 84 10.13 -5.54 15.93
C LEU A 84 9.48 -5.77 14.57
N ARG A 85 10.32 -5.80 13.53
CA ARG A 85 9.97 -6.09 12.13
C ARG A 85 10.79 -7.26 11.62
N TYR A 86 10.15 -8.31 11.12
CA TYR A 86 10.80 -9.61 10.83
C TYR A 86 11.67 -10.07 12.01
N PRO A 87 11.08 -10.29 13.20
CA PRO A 87 11.83 -10.70 14.38
C PRO A 87 12.61 -11.99 14.11
N SER A 88 13.85 -12.05 14.60
CA SER A 88 14.75 -13.20 14.42
C SER A 88 14.34 -14.46 15.18
N SER A 89 13.49 -14.32 16.20
CA SER A 89 12.96 -15.41 17.04
C SER A 89 11.71 -14.93 17.80
N THR A 90 11.07 -15.81 18.56
CA THR A 90 9.96 -15.49 19.48
C THR A 90 10.44 -15.18 20.90
N ASN A 91 11.75 -15.14 21.13
CA ASN A 91 12.34 -14.92 22.45
C ASN A 91 12.52 -13.43 22.77
N ALA A 92 12.76 -13.12 24.06
CA ALA A 92 12.96 -11.75 24.54
C ALA A 92 14.18 -11.02 23.93
N ASP A 93 15.15 -11.77 23.38
CA ASP A 93 16.36 -11.25 22.74
C ASP A 93 16.24 -11.05 21.23
N ALA A 94 15.04 -11.28 20.67
CA ALA A 94 14.77 -11.10 19.25
C ALA A 94 15.10 -9.69 18.75
N ARG A 95 15.54 -9.62 17.49
CA ARG A 95 15.90 -8.37 16.81
C ARG A 95 15.18 -8.26 15.48
N SER A 96 14.88 -7.02 15.07
CA SER A 96 14.39 -6.75 13.72
C SER A 96 15.44 -7.15 12.69
N GLN A 97 15.00 -7.55 11.50
CA GLN A 97 15.86 -7.92 10.37
C GLN A 97 15.65 -6.96 9.18
N PRO A 98 16.32 -5.79 9.16
CA PRO A 98 16.10 -4.73 8.16
C PRO A 98 16.23 -5.17 6.69
N SER A 99 17.10 -6.15 6.42
CA SER A 99 17.29 -6.69 5.07
C SER A 99 16.07 -7.49 4.61
N LEU A 100 15.41 -8.25 5.49
CA LEU A 100 14.20 -8.98 5.15
C LEU A 100 13.03 -8.03 4.89
N VAL A 101 12.90 -6.97 5.71
CA VAL A 101 11.91 -5.91 5.48
C VAL A 101 12.11 -5.28 4.09
N GLN A 102 13.36 -4.88 3.77
CA GLN A 102 13.67 -4.26 2.49
C GLN A 102 13.40 -5.21 1.31
N ASN A 103 13.85 -6.45 1.42
CA ASN A 103 13.63 -7.47 0.38
C ASN A 103 12.14 -7.75 0.16
N ALA A 104 11.35 -7.83 1.23
CA ALA A 104 9.91 -8.05 1.13
C ALA A 104 9.22 -6.90 0.39
N MET A 105 9.49 -5.65 0.78
CA MET A 105 8.96 -4.47 0.10
C MET A 105 9.38 -4.42 -1.37
N ASP A 106 10.68 -4.56 -1.67
CA ASP A 106 11.20 -4.47 -3.04
C ASP A 106 10.65 -5.56 -3.96
N SER A 107 10.47 -6.78 -3.42
CA SER A 107 9.91 -7.89 -4.18
C SER A 107 8.50 -7.61 -4.69
N ARG A 108 7.75 -6.67 -4.09
CA ARG A 108 6.36 -6.30 -4.45
C ARG A 108 6.22 -4.91 -5.06
N SER A 109 7.34 -4.23 -5.35
CA SER A 109 7.33 -2.87 -5.93
C SER A 109 6.43 -2.71 -7.15
N GLU A 110 6.40 -3.72 -8.03
CA GLU A 110 5.56 -3.70 -9.24
C GLU A 110 4.08 -3.89 -8.92
N GLN A 111 3.74 -4.86 -8.07
CA GLN A 111 2.35 -5.08 -7.66
C GLN A 111 1.79 -3.85 -6.95
N LEU A 112 2.55 -3.28 -5.99
CA LEU A 112 2.11 -2.11 -5.22
C LEU A 112 1.87 -0.91 -6.14
N ARG A 113 2.74 -0.71 -7.14
CA ARG A 113 2.59 0.37 -8.12
C ARG A 113 1.35 0.18 -9.00
N ASP A 114 1.23 -0.99 -9.63
CA ASP A 114 0.13 -1.28 -10.56
C ASP A 114 -1.22 -1.29 -9.82
N SER A 115 -1.25 -1.87 -8.62
CA SER A 115 -2.45 -1.88 -7.76
C SER A 115 -2.89 -0.47 -7.36
N THR A 116 -1.93 0.41 -7.04
CA THR A 116 -2.22 1.81 -6.68
C THR A 116 -2.70 2.59 -7.88
N PHE A 117 -2.12 2.35 -9.06
CA PHE A 117 -2.62 2.93 -10.29
C PHE A 117 -4.06 2.50 -10.56
N ASP A 118 -4.35 1.20 -10.50
CA ASP A 118 -5.69 0.66 -10.74
C ASP A 118 -6.73 1.20 -9.77
N LEU A 119 -6.38 1.29 -8.48
CA LEU A 119 -7.22 1.88 -7.43
C LEU A 119 -7.63 3.31 -7.79
N LEU A 120 -6.67 4.15 -8.21
CA LEU A 120 -6.91 5.56 -8.48
C LEU A 120 -7.56 5.78 -9.86
N ALA A 121 -7.25 4.93 -10.85
CA ALA A 121 -7.69 5.09 -12.22
C ALA A 121 -9.08 4.49 -12.49
N PHE A 122 -9.44 3.40 -11.81
CA PHE A 122 -10.59 2.58 -12.19
C PHE A 122 -11.66 2.39 -11.11
N ASN A 123 -11.39 2.74 -9.85
CA ASN A 123 -12.42 2.64 -8.81
C ASN A 123 -13.18 3.95 -8.66
N GLU A 124 -14.40 3.97 -9.18
CA GLU A 124 -15.33 5.12 -9.11
C GLU A 124 -16.52 4.82 -8.17
N ASP A 125 -16.29 4.05 -7.10
CA ASP A 125 -17.30 3.68 -6.10
C ASP A 125 -16.69 3.66 -4.69
N TRP A 126 -17.43 4.17 -3.68
CA TRP A 126 -16.94 4.25 -2.31
C TRP A 126 -16.76 2.87 -1.67
N VAL A 127 -17.72 1.97 -1.84
CA VAL A 127 -17.68 0.65 -1.18
C VAL A 127 -16.49 -0.15 -1.71
N THR A 128 -16.28 -0.11 -3.02
CA THR A 128 -15.17 -0.78 -3.71
C THR A 128 -13.81 -0.19 -3.41
N MET A 129 -13.73 1.15 -3.35
CA MET A 129 -12.48 1.81 -3.02
C MET A 129 -12.10 1.65 -1.55
N SER A 130 -13.05 1.73 -0.62
CA SER A 130 -12.73 1.95 0.79
C SER A 130 -12.36 0.70 1.58
N ASN A 131 -12.96 -0.46 1.29
CA ASN A 131 -12.90 -1.62 2.19
C ASN A 131 -12.93 -2.98 1.47
N HIS A 132 -12.86 -4.07 2.23
CA HIS A 132 -12.77 -5.45 1.73
C HIS A 132 -14.06 -6.09 1.18
N THR A 133 -15.22 -5.47 1.38
CA THR A 133 -16.53 -6.17 1.27
C THR A 133 -17.07 -6.33 -0.15
N SER A 134 -16.35 -5.84 -1.16
CA SER A 134 -16.80 -5.86 -2.55
C SER A 134 -15.81 -6.55 -3.49
N SER A 135 -16.24 -6.82 -4.72
CA SER A 135 -15.39 -7.38 -5.76
C SER A 135 -14.48 -6.29 -6.34
N GLY A 136 -13.25 -6.16 -5.84
CA GLY A 136 -12.29 -5.19 -6.35
C GLY A 136 -10.98 -5.15 -5.57
N ASN A 137 -10.02 -4.39 -6.08
CA ASN A 137 -8.85 -3.98 -5.31
C ASN A 137 -9.22 -2.74 -4.52
N SER A 138 -9.17 -2.77 -3.19
CA SER A 138 -9.50 -1.62 -2.35
C SER A 138 -8.25 -0.95 -1.80
N LEU A 139 -8.41 0.26 -1.27
CA LEU A 139 -7.37 0.94 -0.51
C LEU A 139 -6.96 0.09 0.71
N GLU A 140 -7.92 -0.54 1.37
CA GLU A 140 -7.71 -1.43 2.52
C GLU A 140 -6.91 -2.69 2.12
N SER A 141 -7.22 -3.33 1.00
CA SER A 141 -6.52 -4.55 0.58
C SER A 141 -5.04 -4.30 0.23
N ILE A 142 -4.72 -3.13 -0.33
CA ILE A 142 -3.32 -2.75 -0.59
C ILE A 142 -2.62 -2.35 0.72
N HIS A 143 -3.32 -1.64 1.61
CA HIS A 143 -2.85 -1.29 2.95
C HIS A 143 -2.45 -2.54 3.75
N ASP A 144 -3.29 -3.57 3.75
CA ASP A 144 -3.09 -4.83 4.45
C ASP A 144 -1.83 -5.57 3.98
N LEU A 145 -1.60 -5.57 2.66
CA LEU A 145 -0.38 -6.13 2.10
C LEU A 145 0.86 -5.40 2.64
N VAL A 146 0.84 -4.07 2.71
CA VAL A 146 1.99 -3.28 3.20
C VAL A 146 2.26 -3.52 4.69
N HIS A 147 1.22 -3.64 5.52
CA HIS A 147 1.36 -4.06 6.93
C HIS A 147 2.12 -5.38 7.05
N ASN A 148 1.65 -6.38 6.32
CA ASN A 148 2.25 -7.70 6.34
C ASN A 148 3.70 -7.68 5.81
N LEU A 149 3.95 -6.99 4.69
CA LEU A 149 5.29 -6.87 4.09
C LEU A 149 6.29 -6.16 5.00
N ILE A 150 5.87 -5.17 5.80
CA ILE A 150 6.75 -4.49 6.76
C ILE A 150 6.94 -5.34 8.02
N GLY A 151 5.86 -5.95 8.50
CA GLY A 151 5.84 -6.67 9.78
C GLY A 151 6.58 -7.99 9.75
N GLY A 152 6.41 -8.79 8.69
CA GLY A 152 6.73 -10.22 8.76
C GLY A 152 5.96 -10.84 9.93
N ASN A 153 6.60 -11.63 10.79
CA ASN A 153 5.97 -12.10 12.05
C ASN A 153 6.09 -11.09 13.22
N GLY A 154 6.17 -9.79 12.92
CA GLY A 154 6.42 -8.69 13.85
C GLY A 154 5.18 -7.85 14.17
N HIS A 155 5.39 -6.61 14.60
CA HIS A 155 4.30 -5.74 15.09
C HIS A 155 3.41 -5.23 13.95
N MET A 156 4.00 -4.80 12.83
CA MET A 156 3.26 -4.22 11.70
C MET A 156 2.32 -5.20 10.98
N SER A 157 2.42 -6.52 11.20
CA SER A 157 1.50 -7.51 10.62
C SER A 157 0.42 -7.99 11.61
N SER A 158 0.39 -7.38 12.79
CA SER A 158 -0.55 -7.71 13.87
C SER A 158 -1.40 -6.49 14.17
N ILE A 159 -2.68 -6.52 13.80
CA ILE A 159 -3.64 -5.41 14.03
C ILE A 159 -3.56 -4.80 15.45
N PRO A 160 -3.54 -5.56 16.57
CA PRO A 160 -3.53 -4.97 17.91
C PRO A 160 -2.18 -4.33 18.27
N MET A 161 -1.12 -4.60 17.49
CA MET A 161 0.25 -4.21 17.78
C MET A 161 0.83 -3.21 16.77
N ALA A 162 0.28 -3.12 15.55
CA ALA A 162 0.85 -2.35 14.46
C ALA A 162 0.99 -0.86 14.81
N GLY A 163 0.01 -0.29 15.53
CA GLY A 163 0.01 1.11 15.95
C GLY A 163 1.16 1.51 16.89
N PHE A 164 1.87 0.56 17.49
CA PHE A 164 3.05 0.86 18.31
C PHE A 164 4.30 1.13 17.47
N ASP A 165 4.41 0.58 16.26
CA ASP A 165 5.59 0.79 15.40
C ASP A 165 5.54 2.17 14.75
N PRO A 166 6.55 3.05 14.92
CA PRO A 166 6.53 4.40 14.36
C PRO A 166 6.30 4.49 12.84
N ILE A 167 6.64 3.45 12.06
CA ILE A 167 6.38 3.46 10.61
C ILE A 167 4.88 3.38 10.27
N PHE A 168 4.05 2.89 11.20
CA PHE A 168 2.59 2.84 11.08
C PHE A 168 2.04 4.20 10.61
N PHE A 169 2.46 5.29 11.25
CA PHE A 169 1.99 6.63 10.96
C PHE A 169 2.43 7.13 9.58
N LEU A 170 3.62 6.73 9.10
CA LEU A 170 4.10 7.11 7.76
C LEU A 170 3.42 6.30 6.66
N HIS A 171 3.11 5.03 6.93
CA HIS A 171 2.29 4.19 6.07
C HIS A 171 0.87 4.76 5.96
N HIS A 172 0.22 5.05 7.10
CA HIS A 172 -1.14 5.63 7.14
C HIS A 172 -1.19 7.06 6.59
N ALA A 173 -0.13 7.86 6.72
CA ALA A 173 -0.05 9.16 6.03
C ALA A 173 -0.03 9.01 4.50
N ASN A 174 0.49 7.91 3.95
CA ASN A 174 0.36 7.62 2.52
C ASN A 174 -1.03 7.07 2.17
N VAL A 175 -1.66 6.31 3.05
CA VAL A 175 -3.05 5.84 2.85
C VAL A 175 -4.02 7.03 2.79
N ASP A 176 -3.89 7.99 3.72
CA ASP A 176 -4.65 9.24 3.69
C ASP A 176 -4.33 10.10 2.46
N ARG A 177 -3.07 10.08 1.99
CA ARG A 177 -2.69 10.68 0.71
C ARG A 177 -3.46 10.04 -0.45
N LEU A 178 -3.48 8.72 -0.54
CA LEU A 178 -4.21 8.00 -1.60
C LEU A 178 -5.71 8.28 -1.54
N LEU A 179 -6.31 8.37 -0.35
CA LEU A 179 -7.70 8.81 -0.18
C LEU A 179 -7.90 10.23 -0.71
N SER A 180 -7.01 11.16 -0.39
CA SER A 180 -7.05 12.55 -0.88
C SER A 180 -6.93 12.64 -2.40
N LEU A 181 -6.05 11.83 -3.01
CA LEU A 181 -5.94 11.73 -4.48
C LEU A 181 -7.23 11.17 -5.08
N TRP A 182 -7.80 10.11 -4.50
CA TRP A 182 -9.05 9.53 -4.97
C TRP A 182 -10.22 10.53 -4.87
N GLN A 183 -10.31 11.32 -3.79
CA GLN A 183 -11.33 12.38 -3.65
C GLN A 183 -11.19 13.45 -4.73
N ALA A 184 -9.97 13.85 -5.07
CA ALA A 184 -9.72 14.80 -6.15
C ALA A 184 -10.13 14.24 -7.52
N LEU A 185 -9.97 12.94 -7.73
CA LEU A 185 -10.40 12.25 -8.96
C LEU A 185 -11.92 12.02 -8.99
N ASN A 186 -12.55 11.92 -7.82
CA ASN A 186 -13.96 11.60 -7.63
C ASN A 186 -14.67 12.61 -6.70
N PRO A 187 -14.76 13.91 -7.09
CA PRO A 187 -15.13 15.00 -6.18
C PRO A 187 -16.57 14.93 -5.65
N THR A 188 -17.45 14.14 -6.27
CA THR A 188 -18.84 13.94 -5.85
C THR A 188 -19.07 12.66 -5.05
N LEU A 189 -18.07 11.78 -4.96
CA LEU A 189 -18.18 10.51 -4.23
C LEU A 189 -17.66 10.66 -2.81
N TRP A 190 -18.31 9.97 -1.88
CA TRP A 190 -17.96 9.94 -0.48
C TRP A 190 -18.64 8.78 0.25
N VAL A 191 -18.48 8.72 1.57
CA VAL A 191 -19.07 7.68 2.44
C VAL A 191 -20.56 7.54 2.16
N VAL A 192 -20.96 6.31 1.84
CA VAL A 192 -22.37 5.90 1.68
C VAL A 192 -22.80 5.04 2.87
N PRO A 193 -24.11 4.90 3.13
CA PRO A 193 -24.60 4.01 4.18
C PRO A 193 -24.10 2.56 3.98
N GLY A 194 -23.68 1.95 5.07
CA GLY A 194 -23.21 0.57 5.14
C GLY A 194 -23.46 -0.02 6.51
N SER A 195 -22.79 -1.12 6.80
CA SER A 195 -22.77 -1.74 8.11
C SER A 195 -21.38 -1.59 8.72
N SER A 196 -21.30 -1.46 10.03
CA SER A 196 -20.05 -1.59 10.81
C SER A 196 -19.47 -3.00 10.76
N ALA A 197 -20.07 -3.90 9.97
CA ALA A 197 -19.74 -5.31 9.90
C ALA A 197 -19.79 -5.90 11.31
N ASP A 198 -18.64 -6.18 11.90
CA ASP A 198 -18.57 -6.76 13.25
C ASP A 198 -18.13 -5.75 14.30
N GLY A 199 -18.25 -4.46 14.01
CA GLY A 199 -18.03 -3.39 14.96
C GLY A 199 -16.57 -3.11 15.28
N SER A 200 -16.37 -2.25 16.26
CA SER A 200 -15.09 -1.84 16.84
C SER A 200 -15.20 -1.83 18.37
N PHE A 201 -14.18 -1.33 19.06
CA PHE A 201 -14.27 -1.12 20.52
C PHE A 201 -15.45 -0.22 20.92
N THR A 202 -15.82 0.73 20.07
CA THR A 202 -16.82 1.77 20.34
C THR A 202 -18.09 1.65 19.50
N LEU A 203 -18.07 0.85 18.43
CA LEU A 203 -19.23 0.59 17.56
C LEU A 203 -19.67 -0.87 17.69
N PRO A 204 -20.91 -1.16 18.08
CA PRO A 204 -21.46 -2.50 18.05
C PRO A 204 -21.42 -3.14 16.65
N PRO A 205 -21.26 -4.47 16.57
CA PRO A 205 -21.49 -5.26 15.36
C PRO A 205 -22.84 -4.97 14.70
N GLY A 206 -22.87 -5.00 13.38
CA GLY A 206 -24.06 -4.93 12.54
C GLY A 206 -24.73 -3.55 12.51
N GLN A 207 -24.23 -2.58 13.28
CA GLN A 207 -24.79 -1.23 13.32
C GLN A 207 -24.73 -0.60 11.93
N GLN A 208 -25.84 0.03 11.52
CA GLN A 208 -25.86 0.86 10.33
C GLN A 208 -24.96 2.09 10.54
N ILE A 209 -24.02 2.29 9.63
CA ILE A 209 -23.08 3.40 9.63
C ILE A 209 -23.21 4.19 8.35
N ASP A 210 -22.86 5.47 8.39
CA ASP A 210 -22.89 6.38 7.25
C ASP A 210 -21.93 7.55 7.47
N VAL A 211 -22.01 8.54 6.58
CA VAL A 211 -21.18 9.75 6.59
C VAL A 211 -21.27 10.57 7.89
N SER A 212 -22.36 10.42 8.65
CA SER A 212 -22.64 11.15 9.89
C SER A 212 -22.32 10.37 11.16
N THR A 213 -21.85 9.12 11.03
CA THR A 213 -21.48 8.29 12.18
C THR A 213 -20.24 8.86 12.89
N ASP A 214 -20.29 8.90 14.22
CA ASP A 214 -19.19 9.39 15.07
C ASP A 214 -17.95 8.49 14.93
N LEU A 215 -16.84 9.11 14.49
CA LEU A 215 -15.51 8.51 14.43
C LEU A 215 -14.85 8.58 15.81
N THR A 216 -15.42 7.84 16.75
CA THR A 216 -14.88 7.74 18.11
C THR A 216 -13.50 7.07 18.13
N PRO A 217 -12.59 7.46 19.04
CA PRO A 217 -12.73 8.49 20.08
C PRO A 217 -12.21 9.87 19.64
N PHE A 218 -12.23 10.20 18.34
CA PHE A 218 -11.63 11.43 17.84
C PHE A 218 -12.57 12.62 18.04
N HIS A 219 -12.23 13.49 18.97
CA HIS A 219 -13.01 14.69 19.31
C HIS A 219 -12.60 15.91 18.46
N ILE A 220 -13.58 16.70 18.04
CA ILE A 220 -13.42 18.09 17.59
C ILE A 220 -13.28 19.00 18.82
N ASP A 221 -14.15 18.78 19.80
CA ASP A 221 -14.20 19.46 21.09
C ASP A 221 -14.70 18.49 22.18
N ASP A 222 -14.87 18.97 23.41
CA ASP A 222 -15.24 18.16 24.58
C ASP A 222 -16.53 17.33 24.39
N MET A 223 -17.41 17.68 23.46
CA MET A 223 -18.72 17.04 23.28
C MET A 223 -18.93 16.43 21.89
N THR A 224 -18.14 16.84 20.90
CA THR A 224 -18.41 16.53 19.48
C THR A 224 -17.32 15.65 18.92
N PHE A 225 -17.70 14.51 18.33
CA PHE A 225 -16.77 13.66 17.59
C PHE A 225 -16.63 14.13 16.13
N TRP A 226 -15.50 13.80 15.53
CA TRP A 226 -15.35 13.85 14.08
C TRP A 226 -16.33 12.86 13.44
N THR A 227 -16.79 13.18 12.24
CA THR A 227 -17.60 12.32 11.37
C THR A 227 -16.96 12.35 9.98
N SER A 228 -17.26 11.36 9.13
CA SER A 228 -16.75 11.41 7.76
C SER A 228 -17.23 12.65 6.99
N ALA A 229 -18.36 13.25 7.37
CA ALA A 229 -18.86 14.49 6.78
C ALA A 229 -17.92 15.68 7.05
N ASN A 230 -17.46 15.83 8.29
CA ASN A 230 -16.64 16.97 8.71
C ASN A 230 -15.12 16.70 8.64
N SER A 231 -14.71 15.45 8.40
CA SER A 231 -13.31 15.06 8.17
C SER A 231 -12.94 14.91 6.69
N ARG A 232 -13.81 15.30 5.75
CA ARG A 232 -13.60 15.12 4.31
C ARG A 232 -12.44 15.94 3.74
N ASP A 233 -12.18 17.13 4.28
CA ASP A 233 -11.16 18.05 3.78
C ASP A 233 -9.96 18.10 4.72
N THR A 234 -8.77 17.74 4.23
CA THR A 234 -7.52 17.76 5.01
C THR A 234 -7.16 19.16 5.53
N LYS A 235 -7.68 20.23 4.90
CA LYS A 235 -7.52 21.61 5.38
C LYS A 235 -8.06 21.81 6.78
N SER A 236 -9.12 21.10 7.16
CA SER A 236 -9.69 21.13 8.51
C SER A 236 -8.66 20.72 9.58
N PHE A 237 -7.66 19.94 9.18
CA PHE A 237 -6.56 19.47 10.02
C PHE A 237 -5.23 20.22 9.78
N GLY A 238 -5.24 21.25 8.93
CA GLY A 238 -4.09 22.11 8.68
C GLY A 238 -2.99 21.50 7.80
N TYR A 239 -3.30 20.48 6.99
CA TYR A 239 -2.33 19.88 6.06
C TYR A 239 -2.91 19.63 4.66
N THR A 240 -2.01 19.37 3.70
CA THR A 240 -2.33 18.95 2.33
C THR A 240 -1.17 18.10 1.79
N TYR A 241 -1.34 17.55 0.59
CA TYR A 241 -0.32 16.80 -0.14
C TYR A 241 0.23 17.58 -1.34
N PRO A 242 1.48 17.32 -1.78
CA PRO A 242 2.10 18.03 -2.91
C PRO A 242 1.28 17.97 -4.20
N GLU A 243 0.54 16.89 -4.42
CA GLU A 243 -0.30 16.69 -5.60
C GLU A 243 -1.62 17.48 -5.54
N ILE A 244 -2.03 17.93 -4.35
CA ILE A 244 -3.32 18.58 -4.11
C ILE A 244 -3.15 20.10 -4.09
N ASN A 245 -3.48 20.74 -5.21
CA ASN A 245 -3.63 22.19 -5.26
C ASN A 245 -4.97 22.61 -4.67
N THR A 246 -4.93 23.04 -3.42
CA THR A 246 -6.10 23.46 -2.64
C THR A 246 -6.84 24.69 -3.16
N SER A 247 -6.26 25.43 -4.10
CA SER A 247 -6.83 26.63 -4.71
C SER A 247 -7.41 26.40 -6.11
N ALA A 248 -7.17 25.22 -6.70
CA ALA A 248 -7.70 24.85 -8.01
C ALA A 248 -9.20 24.54 -7.93
N ASP A 249 -9.91 24.74 -9.04
CA ASP A 249 -11.26 24.21 -9.17
C ASP A 249 -11.24 22.66 -9.34
N PRO A 250 -12.36 21.95 -9.12
CA PRO A 250 -12.39 20.49 -9.15
C PRO A 250 -11.91 19.86 -10.47
N ASP A 251 -12.17 20.49 -11.62
CA ASP A 251 -11.78 19.94 -12.93
C ASP A 251 -10.28 20.13 -13.19
N GLU A 252 -9.73 21.29 -12.82
CA GLU A 252 -8.29 21.55 -12.86
C GLU A 252 -7.55 20.61 -11.90
N LEU A 253 -8.05 20.46 -10.67
CA LEU A 253 -7.45 19.57 -9.68
C LEU A 253 -7.48 18.12 -10.16
N LYS A 254 -8.60 17.64 -10.71
CA LYS A 254 -8.71 16.30 -11.29
C LYS A 254 -7.68 16.09 -12.40
N GLN A 255 -7.48 17.05 -13.30
CA GLN A 255 -6.46 16.96 -14.35
C GLN A 255 -5.03 16.95 -13.81
N GLN A 256 -4.74 17.77 -12.80
CA GLN A 256 -3.44 17.79 -12.13
C GLN A 256 -3.15 16.44 -11.47
N VAL A 257 -4.10 15.91 -10.70
CA VAL A 257 -3.93 14.63 -10.02
C VAL A 257 -3.84 13.48 -11.03
N THR A 258 -4.61 13.51 -12.11
CA THR A 258 -4.50 12.52 -13.20
C THR A 258 -3.08 12.46 -13.77
N ARG A 259 -2.43 13.61 -14.00
CA ARG A 259 -1.02 13.67 -14.44
C ARG A 259 -0.09 13.09 -13.39
N ALA A 260 -0.22 13.53 -12.13
CA ALA A 260 0.65 13.07 -11.06
C ALA A 260 0.58 11.55 -10.87
N VAL A 261 -0.64 10.98 -10.87
CA VAL A 261 -0.87 9.53 -10.77
C VAL A 261 -0.28 8.79 -11.98
N THR A 262 -0.48 9.31 -13.19
CA THR A 262 0.08 8.71 -14.41
C THR A 262 1.61 8.75 -14.43
N GLU A 263 2.22 9.83 -13.93
CA GLU A 263 3.68 9.98 -13.84
C GLU A 263 4.29 9.07 -12.77
N LEU A 264 3.63 8.94 -11.62
CA LEU A 264 4.14 8.15 -10.48
C LEU A 264 3.91 6.64 -10.66
N TYR A 265 2.71 6.27 -11.11
CA TYR A 265 2.23 4.89 -11.03
C TYR A 265 1.80 4.31 -12.39
N GLY A 266 1.64 5.13 -13.42
CA GLY A 266 1.16 4.69 -14.73
C GLY A 266 2.00 3.57 -15.34
N PRO A 267 1.38 2.56 -15.98
CA PRO A 267 2.12 1.51 -16.64
C PRO A 267 2.99 2.05 -17.79
N GLN A 268 4.22 1.54 -17.86
CA GLN A 268 5.18 1.89 -18.90
C GLN A 268 5.06 0.87 -20.03
N PHE A 269 4.51 1.29 -21.17
CA PHE A 269 4.48 0.47 -22.38
C PHE A 269 5.66 0.83 -23.26
N ASP A 270 6.42 -0.15 -23.74
CA ASP A 270 7.45 0.13 -24.74
C ASP A 270 6.78 0.29 -26.12
N VAL A 271 6.42 1.52 -26.48
CA VAL A 271 5.72 1.81 -27.76
C VAL A 271 6.71 1.86 -28.94
N SER A 272 7.98 1.48 -28.75
CA SER A 272 9.00 1.46 -29.81
C SER A 272 8.99 0.19 -30.69
N GLY A 273 7.80 -0.36 -30.96
CA GLY A 273 7.60 -1.40 -31.98
C GLY A 273 7.64 -0.83 -33.40
N GLY A 274 8.79 -0.33 -33.86
CA GLY A 274 8.87 0.26 -35.19
C GLY A 274 10.16 0.93 -35.64
N ALA A 275 11.32 0.69 -35.03
CA ALA A 275 12.62 0.94 -35.67
C ALA A 275 13.74 0.27 -34.86
N GLN A 276 14.29 -0.82 -35.37
CA GLN A 276 15.59 -1.29 -34.89
C GLN A 276 16.62 -0.18 -35.18
N SER A 277 17.14 0.45 -34.13
CA SER A 277 18.45 1.10 -34.20
C SER A 277 19.31 0.54 -33.09
N VAL A 278 20.33 -0.20 -33.52
CA VAL A 278 21.40 -0.72 -32.68
C VAL A 278 22.20 0.48 -32.17
N ALA A 279 22.02 0.85 -30.92
CA ALA A 279 22.86 1.84 -30.26
C ALA A 279 23.75 1.15 -29.22
N THR A 280 25.02 1.07 -29.58
CA THR A 280 26.15 0.47 -28.88
C THR A 280 26.29 1.04 -27.46
N ALA A 281 26.28 0.17 -26.45
CA ALA A 281 26.58 0.53 -25.07
C ALA A 281 28.02 1.05 -24.97
N THR A 282 28.18 2.35 -24.76
CA THR A 282 29.46 2.94 -24.33
C THR A 282 29.38 3.14 -22.82
N ILE A 283 30.06 2.27 -22.09
CA ILE A 283 30.29 2.41 -20.64
C ILE A 283 31.21 3.62 -20.45
N SER A 284 30.70 4.71 -19.88
CA SER A 284 31.55 5.76 -19.32
C SER A 284 31.48 5.73 -17.80
N SER A 285 32.59 5.31 -17.20
CA SER A 285 32.88 5.41 -15.78
C SER A 285 33.15 6.88 -15.44
N GLY A 286 32.19 7.55 -14.81
CA GLY A 286 32.32 8.92 -14.31
C GLY A 286 32.03 8.99 -12.83
N SER A 287 33.08 9.05 -12.01
CA SER A 287 33.02 9.35 -10.58
C SER A 287 32.27 10.66 -10.33
N LYS A 288 31.18 10.63 -9.55
CA LYS A 288 30.52 11.85 -9.05
C LYS A 288 30.82 12.03 -7.57
N SER A 289 31.58 13.09 -7.29
CA SER A 289 31.85 13.63 -5.96
C SER A 289 30.56 13.95 -5.20
N ALA A 290 30.55 13.64 -3.92
CA ALA A 290 29.53 14.02 -2.96
C ALA A 290 29.42 15.54 -2.87
N VAL A 291 28.28 16.09 -3.30
CA VAL A 291 27.85 17.45 -2.98
C VAL A 291 26.64 17.30 -2.04
N ALA A 292 26.75 17.92 -0.87
CA ALA A 292 25.77 17.85 0.21
C ALA A 292 24.37 18.26 -0.26
N SER A 293 23.42 17.33 -0.13
CA SER A 293 22.00 17.54 -0.41
C SER A 293 21.35 18.41 0.66
N ASN A 294 20.52 19.34 0.21
CA ASN A 294 19.65 20.21 1.02
C ASN A 294 18.74 19.38 1.95
N PRO A 295 18.54 19.71 3.25
CA PRO A 295 17.82 18.87 4.21
C PRO A 295 16.26 18.89 4.11
N LEU A 296 15.70 19.54 3.09
CA LEU A 296 14.25 19.84 3.00
C LEU A 296 13.47 19.02 1.97
N THR A 297 14.08 18.08 1.27
CA THR A 297 13.34 17.17 0.38
C THR A 297 12.74 16.01 1.17
N ASN A 298 11.53 15.58 0.79
CA ASN A 298 10.94 14.37 1.34
C ASN A 298 11.77 13.18 0.88
N PRO A 299 12.19 12.26 1.78
CA PRO A 299 13.00 11.11 1.39
C PRO A 299 12.30 10.15 0.41
N GLY A 300 10.98 10.22 0.27
CA GLY A 300 10.20 9.52 -0.76
C GLY A 300 10.01 10.30 -2.07
N HIS A 301 10.44 11.56 -2.14
CA HIS A 301 10.30 12.43 -3.30
C HIS A 301 11.68 12.62 -3.96
N GLN A 302 12.34 11.52 -4.30
CA GLN A 302 13.33 11.60 -5.36
C GLN A 302 12.55 11.89 -6.63
N GLU A 303 12.88 12.98 -7.33
CA GLU A 303 12.40 13.21 -8.69
C GLU A 303 12.66 11.94 -9.49
N ALA A 304 11.60 11.18 -9.80
CA ALA A 304 11.70 10.10 -10.76
C ALA A 304 12.31 10.74 -12.02
N ALA A 305 13.41 10.16 -12.51
CA ALA A 305 14.04 10.64 -13.73
C ALA A 305 12.95 10.75 -14.80
N ARG A 306 12.85 11.93 -15.43
CA ARG A 306 11.92 12.22 -16.54
C ARG A 306 12.20 11.29 -17.73
N ALA A 307 11.80 10.03 -17.62
CA ALA A 307 11.68 9.15 -18.76
C ALA A 307 10.42 9.58 -19.51
N SER A 308 10.56 9.84 -20.81
CA SER A 308 9.43 10.02 -21.71
C SER A 308 8.50 8.82 -21.59
N ASN A 309 7.36 9.00 -20.92
CA ASN A 309 6.37 7.94 -20.71
C ASN A 309 5.76 7.61 -22.08
N PRO A 310 6.06 6.46 -22.71
CA PRO A 310 5.47 6.12 -23.99
C PRO A 310 4.03 5.72 -23.66
N GLY A 311 3.10 6.69 -23.78
CA GLY A 311 1.74 6.55 -23.27
C GLY A 311 1.02 5.28 -23.73
N TYR A 312 -0.01 4.88 -22.98
CA TYR A 312 -0.72 3.60 -23.13
C TYR A 312 -1.08 3.26 -24.58
N PRO A 313 -0.88 2.05 -25.12
CA PRO A 313 -1.41 1.70 -26.44
C PRO A 313 -2.90 2.08 -26.58
N SER A 314 -3.33 2.43 -27.79
CA SER A 314 -4.71 2.88 -28.07
C SER A 314 -5.75 1.91 -27.51
N LYS A 315 -5.46 0.60 -27.58
CA LYS A 315 -6.19 -0.47 -26.92
C LYS A 315 -5.23 -1.53 -26.38
N TYR A 316 -5.55 -2.12 -25.23
CA TYR A 316 -4.85 -3.30 -24.71
C TYR A 316 -5.73 -4.13 -23.80
N GLN A 317 -5.42 -5.41 -23.66
CA GLN A 317 -6.01 -6.25 -22.62
C GLN A 317 -5.25 -6.11 -21.30
N ASP A 318 -5.94 -5.65 -20.27
CA ASP A 318 -5.45 -5.67 -18.89
C ASP A 318 -5.77 -7.02 -18.24
N TRP A 319 -4.81 -7.64 -17.56
CA TRP A 319 -4.91 -8.96 -16.94
C TRP A 319 -4.64 -8.87 -15.44
N PHE A 320 -5.45 -9.55 -14.65
CA PHE A 320 -5.26 -9.64 -13.21
C PHE A 320 -5.83 -10.93 -12.62
N VAL A 321 -5.34 -11.30 -11.44
CA VAL A 321 -5.92 -12.35 -10.61
C VAL A 321 -6.76 -11.70 -9.53
N THR A 322 -8.00 -12.16 -9.35
CA THR A 322 -8.82 -11.82 -8.19
C THR A 322 -8.80 -13.00 -7.22
N VAL A 323 -8.49 -12.72 -5.96
CA VAL A 323 -8.54 -13.69 -4.87
C VAL A 323 -9.62 -13.24 -3.89
N THR A 324 -10.55 -14.12 -3.58
CA THR A 324 -11.53 -13.94 -2.50
C THR A 324 -11.34 -15.05 -1.48
N VAL A 325 -11.29 -14.71 -0.19
CA VAL A 325 -11.13 -15.70 0.89
C VAL A 325 -11.67 -15.15 2.21
N ASN A 326 -12.19 -16.03 3.06
CA ASN A 326 -12.52 -15.71 4.43
C ASN A 326 -11.21 -15.63 5.23
N PRO A 327 -10.83 -14.46 5.76
CA PRO A 327 -9.58 -14.30 6.47
C PRO A 327 -9.52 -15.15 7.75
N TYR A 328 -10.66 -15.49 8.37
CA TYR A 328 -10.71 -16.28 9.61
C TYR A 328 -10.41 -17.77 9.40
N GLU A 329 -10.35 -18.25 8.16
CA GLU A 329 -9.83 -19.60 7.87
C GLU A 329 -8.31 -19.67 8.04
N PHE A 330 -7.61 -18.54 8.06
CA PHE A 330 -6.22 -18.46 8.48
C PHE A 330 -6.15 -18.35 10.00
N SER A 331 -5.22 -19.02 10.67
CA SER A 331 -5.08 -18.91 12.13
C SER A 331 -4.50 -17.57 12.60
N ASN A 332 -3.84 -16.80 11.73
CA ASN A 332 -3.28 -15.48 11.99
C ASN A 332 -3.12 -14.73 10.65
N SER A 333 -2.59 -13.51 10.64
CA SER A 333 -2.20 -12.80 9.42
C SER A 333 -1.31 -13.66 8.52
N GLY A 334 -1.46 -13.48 7.21
CA GLY A 334 -0.79 -14.29 6.21
C GLY A 334 -0.88 -13.72 4.80
N TYR A 335 -0.73 -14.59 3.83
CA TYR A 335 -0.71 -14.27 2.42
C TYR A 335 -1.39 -15.36 1.60
N VAL A 336 -2.04 -14.94 0.53
CA VAL A 336 -2.25 -15.79 -0.65
C VAL A 336 -1.22 -15.38 -1.70
N HIS A 337 -0.22 -16.22 -1.90
CA HIS A 337 0.85 -16.03 -2.88
C HIS A 337 0.41 -16.50 -4.26
N ILE A 338 0.64 -15.68 -5.29
CA ILE A 338 0.45 -16.04 -6.71
C ILE A 338 1.81 -16.21 -7.39
N PHE A 339 1.97 -17.31 -8.13
CA PHE A 339 3.19 -17.64 -8.86
C PHE A 339 2.92 -17.83 -10.35
N LEU A 340 3.90 -17.45 -11.18
CA LEU A 340 3.96 -17.83 -12.59
C LEU A 340 5.21 -18.69 -12.84
N SER A 341 5.05 -20.01 -12.64
CA SER A 341 6.09 -21.03 -12.78
C SER A 341 5.48 -22.37 -13.19
N GLU A 342 6.22 -23.25 -13.87
CA GLU A 342 5.73 -24.60 -14.20
C GLU A 342 5.43 -25.43 -12.95
N THR A 343 6.15 -25.18 -11.85
CA THR A 343 5.95 -25.84 -10.56
C THR A 343 5.93 -24.83 -9.43
N VAL A 344 5.31 -25.21 -8.31
CA VAL A 344 5.30 -24.39 -7.10
C VAL A 344 6.72 -24.27 -6.55
N PRO A 345 7.23 -23.06 -6.30
CA PRO A 345 8.58 -22.88 -5.78
C PRO A 345 8.80 -23.60 -4.45
N SER A 346 10.00 -24.15 -4.27
CA SER A 346 10.44 -24.70 -2.98
C SER A 346 11.01 -23.61 -2.07
N GLY A 347 10.92 -23.78 -0.76
CA GLY A 347 11.52 -22.87 0.22
C GLY A 347 10.55 -21.79 0.70
N ASP A 348 11.10 -20.64 1.10
CA ASP A 348 10.29 -19.52 1.59
C ASP A 348 9.62 -18.79 0.42
N TRP A 349 8.32 -18.99 0.30
CA TRP A 349 7.50 -18.38 -0.74
C TRP A 349 7.50 -16.85 -0.73
N MET A 350 7.69 -16.22 0.43
CA MET A 350 7.80 -14.75 0.52
C MET A 350 8.95 -14.21 -0.34
N PHE A 351 10.02 -14.98 -0.51
CA PHE A 351 11.21 -14.53 -1.24
C PHE A 351 11.43 -15.30 -2.55
N ALA A 352 10.45 -16.09 -3.00
CA ALA A 352 10.53 -16.81 -4.26
C ALA A 352 10.49 -15.84 -5.47
N PRO A 353 11.46 -15.94 -6.40
CA PRO A 353 11.52 -15.05 -7.57
C PRO A 353 10.39 -15.26 -8.58
N GLU A 354 9.73 -16.43 -8.56
CA GLU A 354 8.58 -16.75 -9.42
C GLU A 354 7.26 -16.17 -8.91
N ARG A 355 7.25 -15.63 -7.67
CA ARG A 355 6.08 -15.03 -7.05
C ARG A 355 5.77 -13.69 -7.74
N VAL A 356 4.58 -13.54 -8.30
CA VAL A 356 4.19 -12.34 -9.06
C VAL A 356 3.28 -11.39 -8.30
N GLY A 357 2.64 -11.85 -7.23
CA GLY A 357 1.92 -10.97 -6.32
C GLY A 357 1.24 -11.71 -5.18
N ASP A 358 0.58 -10.94 -4.33
CA ASP A 358 0.07 -11.39 -3.04
C ASP A 358 -1.22 -10.67 -2.67
N VAL A 359 -2.16 -11.40 -2.07
CA VAL A 359 -3.18 -10.77 -1.21
C VAL A 359 -2.72 -10.91 0.23
N GLY A 360 -2.61 -9.78 0.93
CA GLY A 360 -2.35 -9.75 2.36
C GLY A 360 -3.61 -10.14 3.12
N ILE A 361 -3.50 -11.14 3.99
CA ILE A 361 -4.52 -11.44 5.00
C ILE A 361 -4.08 -10.72 6.26
N PHE A 362 -4.66 -9.56 6.56
CA PHE A 362 -4.33 -8.81 7.76
C PHE A 362 -5.50 -8.91 8.74
N ARG A 363 -5.34 -9.70 9.80
CA ARG A 363 -6.43 -10.01 10.73
C ARG A 363 -5.98 -10.07 12.18
N ASN A 364 -6.95 -9.91 13.06
CA ASN A 364 -6.83 -10.26 14.47
C ASN A 364 -7.01 -11.77 14.63
N THR A 365 -6.30 -12.41 15.55
CA THR A 365 -6.49 -13.82 15.93
C THR A 365 -7.82 -14.04 16.65
N SER A 366 -8.55 -15.11 16.31
CA SER A 366 -9.81 -15.50 16.99
C SER A 366 -9.52 -15.78 18.47
N GLY A 367 -10.37 -15.26 19.37
CA GLY A 367 -10.17 -15.32 20.82
C GLY A 367 -9.25 -14.25 21.43
N GLU A 368 -8.51 -13.49 20.62
CA GLU A 368 -7.71 -12.34 21.10
C GLU A 368 -8.43 -10.99 20.88
N CYS A 369 -9.56 -10.99 20.17
CA CYS A 369 -10.41 -9.82 19.99
C CYS A 369 -11.90 -10.16 20.15
N ALA A 370 -12.66 -9.23 20.75
CA ALA A 370 -14.05 -9.48 21.15
C ALA A 370 -14.98 -9.80 19.97
N ASN A 371 -14.75 -9.18 18.81
CA ASN A 371 -15.56 -9.38 17.62
C ASN A 371 -14.99 -10.41 16.62
N CYS A 372 -13.81 -11.00 16.87
CA CYS A 372 -13.19 -11.95 15.95
C CYS A 372 -14.02 -13.21 15.73
N ASN A 373 -14.65 -13.72 16.79
CA ASN A 373 -15.47 -14.93 16.71
C ASN A 373 -16.78 -14.67 15.95
N GLU A 374 -17.29 -13.45 16.02
CA GLU A 374 -18.46 -13.02 15.26
C GLU A 374 -18.12 -12.86 13.78
N ARG A 375 -16.95 -12.26 13.47
CA ARG A 375 -16.40 -12.16 12.12
C ARG A 375 -16.25 -13.52 11.43
N GLU A 376 -15.72 -14.49 12.17
CA GLU A 376 -15.58 -15.88 11.72
C GLU A 376 -16.97 -16.52 11.45
N ALA A 377 -17.93 -16.29 12.33
CA ALA A 377 -19.30 -16.82 12.19
C ALA A 377 -20.12 -16.15 11.07
N ALA A 378 -19.85 -14.87 10.77
CA ALA A 378 -20.53 -14.12 9.71
C ALA A 378 -20.07 -14.54 8.30
N GLY A 379 -18.94 -15.25 8.19
CA GLY A 379 -18.41 -15.69 6.91
C GLY A 379 -17.91 -14.54 6.04
N GLU A 380 -17.41 -13.46 6.65
CA GLU A 380 -16.85 -12.32 5.93
C GLU A 380 -15.74 -12.78 4.99
N THR A 381 -15.71 -12.24 3.78
CA THR A 381 -14.65 -12.49 2.81
C THR A 381 -13.95 -11.21 2.46
N ILE A 382 -12.63 -11.27 2.31
CA ILE A 382 -11.87 -10.20 1.69
C ILE A 382 -11.63 -10.53 0.22
N THR A 383 -11.53 -9.49 -0.61
CA THR A 383 -11.11 -9.60 -2.00
C THR A 383 -9.89 -8.74 -2.25
N GLY A 384 -8.91 -9.28 -3.01
CA GLY A 384 -7.73 -8.54 -3.44
C GLY A 384 -7.36 -8.89 -4.88
N HIS A 385 -6.75 -7.94 -5.60
CA HIS A 385 -6.33 -8.12 -6.99
C HIS A 385 -4.80 -8.12 -7.12
N ILE A 386 -4.30 -8.98 -8.01
CA ILE A 386 -2.91 -9.03 -8.42
C ILE A 386 -2.82 -8.69 -9.91
N PRO A 387 -2.31 -7.51 -10.30
CA PRO A 387 -2.06 -7.17 -11.68
C PRO A 387 -1.05 -8.14 -12.33
N LEU A 388 -1.35 -8.62 -13.53
CA LEU A 388 -0.50 -9.54 -14.31
C LEU A 388 0.03 -8.92 -15.60
N THR A 389 -0.57 -7.84 -16.10
CA THR A 389 -0.23 -7.23 -17.41
C THR A 389 1.27 -6.99 -17.57
N ARG A 390 1.88 -6.28 -16.61
CA ARG A 390 3.32 -5.96 -16.62
C ARG A 390 4.20 -7.21 -16.64
N VAL A 391 3.90 -8.21 -15.82
CA VAL A 391 4.72 -9.43 -15.74
C VAL A 391 4.56 -10.30 -16.97
N LEU A 392 3.37 -10.36 -17.57
CA LEU A 392 3.13 -11.05 -18.84
C LEU A 392 3.94 -10.40 -19.98
N MET A 393 3.92 -9.07 -20.08
CA MET A 393 4.73 -8.33 -21.05
C MET A 393 6.23 -8.59 -20.87
N LYS A 394 6.74 -8.56 -19.63
CA LYS A 394 8.15 -8.87 -19.34
C LYS A 394 8.57 -10.29 -19.71
N LYS A 395 7.63 -11.24 -19.66
CA LYS A 395 7.82 -12.61 -20.13
C LYS A 395 7.67 -12.75 -21.65
N GLY A 396 7.52 -11.64 -22.38
CA GLY A 396 7.42 -11.60 -23.84
C GLY A 396 6.06 -12.07 -24.36
N LYS A 397 5.02 -12.05 -23.54
CA LYS A 397 3.67 -12.44 -23.95
C LYS A 397 2.93 -11.29 -24.62
N ASP A 398 2.21 -11.62 -25.69
CA ASP A 398 1.25 -10.69 -26.30
C ASP A 398 -0.02 -10.70 -25.45
N ILE A 399 -0.16 -9.69 -24.60
CA ILE A 399 -1.31 -9.53 -23.70
C ILE A 399 -2.65 -9.47 -24.44
N ASN A 400 -2.67 -9.10 -25.73
CA ASN A 400 -3.89 -9.02 -26.53
C ASN A 400 -4.31 -10.38 -27.12
N ASN A 401 -3.43 -11.38 -27.11
CA ASN A 401 -3.76 -12.73 -27.54
C ASN A 401 -4.35 -13.53 -26.38
N VAL A 402 -5.65 -13.37 -26.16
CA VAL A 402 -6.39 -13.99 -25.04
C VAL A 402 -6.19 -15.51 -24.97
N GLU A 403 -6.24 -16.19 -26.11
CA GLU A 403 -6.07 -17.65 -26.18
C GLU A 403 -4.67 -18.10 -25.73
N ASP A 404 -3.59 -17.46 -26.21
CA ASP A 404 -2.22 -17.78 -25.78
C ASP A 404 -2.01 -17.49 -24.28
N ILE A 405 -2.57 -16.39 -23.77
CA ILE A 405 -2.47 -16.07 -22.35
C ILE A 405 -3.21 -17.10 -21.50
N GLU A 406 -4.42 -17.51 -21.87
CA GLU A 406 -5.13 -18.57 -21.16
C GLU A 406 -4.35 -19.88 -21.16
N GLU A 407 -3.84 -20.33 -22.31
CA GLU A 407 -3.05 -21.56 -22.43
C GLU A 407 -1.76 -21.50 -21.61
N TYR A 408 -1.12 -20.34 -21.57
CA TYR A 408 0.06 -20.09 -20.76
C TYR A 408 -0.28 -20.19 -19.27
N LEU A 409 -1.28 -19.43 -18.80
CA LEU A 409 -1.64 -19.38 -17.38
C LEU A 409 -2.18 -20.72 -16.87
N LYS A 410 -2.85 -21.52 -17.69
CA LYS A 410 -3.25 -22.90 -17.32
C LYS A 410 -2.06 -23.72 -16.81
N LYS A 411 -0.91 -23.57 -17.47
CA LYS A 411 0.32 -24.31 -17.19
C LYS A 411 1.10 -23.72 -16.01
N VAL A 412 1.18 -22.40 -15.90
CA VAL A 412 2.13 -21.75 -14.98
C VAL A 412 1.51 -21.07 -13.77
N LEU A 413 0.20 -20.84 -13.75
CA LEU A 413 -0.45 -20.16 -12.63
C LEU A 413 -0.66 -21.15 -11.48
N HIS A 414 0.00 -20.85 -10.35
CA HIS A 414 -0.16 -21.56 -9.09
C HIS A 414 -0.39 -20.56 -7.96
N TRP A 415 -1.03 -21.03 -6.89
CA TRP A 415 -1.17 -20.26 -5.65
C TRP A 415 -0.89 -21.13 -4.42
N ARG A 416 -0.39 -20.48 -3.37
CA ARG A 416 -0.18 -21.09 -2.05
C ARG A 416 -0.50 -20.09 -0.96
N CYS A 417 -0.88 -20.59 0.21
CA CYS A 417 -1.21 -19.77 1.35
C CYS A 417 -0.22 -20.02 2.47
N ALA A 418 0.21 -18.96 3.15
CA ALA A 418 1.10 -19.06 4.31
C ALA A 418 0.81 -17.96 5.32
N LEU A 419 1.05 -18.26 6.60
CA LEU A 419 1.08 -17.23 7.65
C LEU A 419 2.30 -16.32 7.47
N VAL A 420 2.28 -15.15 8.10
CA VAL A 420 3.40 -14.19 8.03
C VAL A 420 4.75 -14.72 8.56
N GLY A 421 4.73 -15.81 9.33
CA GLY A 421 5.92 -16.57 9.74
C GLY A 421 6.41 -17.62 8.74
N GLY A 422 5.80 -17.72 7.55
CA GLY A 422 6.16 -18.68 6.49
C GLY A 422 5.57 -20.08 6.68
N THR A 423 4.72 -20.29 7.69
CA THR A 423 4.03 -21.57 7.89
C THR A 423 2.94 -21.73 6.83
N GLU A 424 3.00 -22.82 6.07
CA GLU A 424 1.99 -23.15 5.05
C GLU A 424 0.60 -23.31 5.68
N VAL A 425 -0.39 -22.73 4.99
CA VAL A 425 -1.81 -22.96 5.22
C VAL A 425 -2.32 -23.82 4.07
N PRO A 426 -2.64 -25.10 4.31
CA PRO A 426 -3.11 -26.01 3.25
C PRO A 426 -4.35 -25.45 2.55
N LEU A 427 -4.43 -25.60 1.23
CA LEU A 427 -5.58 -25.09 0.47
C LEU A 427 -6.87 -25.84 0.85
N GLU A 428 -6.75 -27.09 1.32
CA GLU A 428 -7.85 -27.92 1.79
C GLU A 428 -8.52 -27.37 3.05
N SER A 429 -7.80 -26.57 3.85
CA SER A 429 -8.36 -25.90 5.02
C SER A 429 -8.98 -24.54 4.70
N LEU A 430 -9.00 -24.13 3.42
CA LEU A 430 -9.52 -22.84 2.97
C LEU A 430 -10.72 -23.02 2.02
N PRO A 431 -11.86 -23.57 2.47
CA PRO A 431 -13.00 -23.85 1.59
C PRO A 431 -13.62 -22.60 0.96
N SER A 432 -13.42 -21.41 1.54
CA SER A 432 -13.88 -20.15 0.95
C SER A 432 -12.99 -19.61 -0.17
N LEU A 433 -11.76 -20.11 -0.31
CA LEU A 433 -10.78 -19.57 -1.24
C LEU A 433 -11.28 -19.69 -2.68
N GLN A 434 -11.32 -18.56 -3.38
CA GLN A 434 -11.62 -18.46 -4.80
C GLN A 434 -10.54 -17.65 -5.52
N VAL A 435 -9.86 -18.30 -6.46
CA VAL A 435 -8.89 -17.66 -7.37
C VAL A 435 -9.48 -17.59 -8.77
N LYS A 436 -9.61 -16.37 -9.28
CA LYS A 436 -10.16 -16.02 -10.59
C LYS A 436 -9.09 -15.37 -11.43
N VAL A 437 -8.99 -15.74 -12.71
CA VAL A 437 -8.22 -14.96 -13.69
C VAL A 437 -9.21 -14.13 -14.47
N CYS A 438 -8.93 -12.83 -14.52
CA CYS A 438 -9.78 -11.87 -15.19
C CYS A 438 -8.96 -11.08 -16.20
N SER A 439 -9.62 -10.62 -17.25
CA SER A 439 -9.05 -9.61 -18.13
C SER A 439 -10.08 -8.57 -18.53
N ALA A 440 -9.65 -7.37 -18.87
CA ALA A 440 -10.53 -6.28 -19.29
C ALA A 440 -9.91 -5.52 -20.47
N MET A 441 -10.72 -5.17 -21.46
CA MET A 441 -10.28 -4.29 -22.53
C MET A 441 -10.11 -2.87 -21.98
N CYS A 442 -8.93 -2.31 -22.17
CA CYS A 442 -8.61 -0.92 -21.86
C CYS A 442 -8.47 -0.12 -23.15
N GLU A 443 -9.12 1.04 -23.21
CA GLU A 443 -9.07 1.95 -24.36
C GLU A 443 -8.57 3.32 -23.94
N ARG A 444 -7.63 3.88 -24.70
CA ARG A 444 -7.11 5.23 -24.47
C ARG A 444 -8.21 6.25 -24.78
N GLN A 445 -8.43 7.21 -23.87
CA GLN A 445 -9.37 8.29 -24.14
C GLN A 445 -8.77 9.32 -25.12
N GLU A 446 -9.33 9.43 -26.33
CA GLU A 446 -9.03 10.54 -27.24
C GLU A 446 -9.76 11.82 -26.77
N ARG A 447 -9.04 12.80 -26.20
CA ARG A 447 -9.60 14.13 -25.93
C ARG A 447 -9.06 15.17 -26.92
N ARG A 448 -9.95 15.79 -27.70
CA ARG A 448 -9.59 16.97 -28.51
C ARG A 448 -9.26 18.16 -27.60
N GLY A 449 -8.01 18.61 -27.62
CA GLY A 449 -7.59 19.89 -27.02
C GLY A 449 -7.12 19.84 -25.56
N GLY A 450 -6.76 18.67 -25.02
CA GLY A 450 -6.28 18.54 -23.64
C GLY A 450 -5.30 17.37 -23.42
N LEU A 451 -4.90 17.17 -22.16
CA LEU A 451 -4.12 16.02 -21.70
C LEU A 451 -4.97 14.75 -21.73
N GLU A 452 -4.36 13.62 -22.10
CA GLU A 452 -5.00 12.29 -22.07
C GLU A 452 -5.40 11.94 -20.61
N GLY A 453 -6.65 11.53 -20.39
CA GLY A 453 -7.10 11.02 -19.11
C GLY A 453 -6.60 9.59 -18.85
N PHE A 454 -7.02 8.97 -17.74
CA PHE A 454 -6.83 7.53 -17.57
C PHE A 454 -7.51 6.76 -18.72
N PRO A 455 -6.97 5.58 -19.12
CA PRO A 455 -7.69 4.70 -20.03
C PRO A 455 -9.05 4.32 -19.44
N SER A 456 -10.05 4.06 -20.27
CA SER A 456 -11.28 3.43 -19.80
C SER A 456 -11.09 1.93 -19.74
N ARG A 457 -11.44 1.29 -18.62
CA ARG A 457 -11.43 -0.17 -18.46
C ARG A 457 -12.85 -0.71 -18.56
N HIS A 458 -13.09 -1.63 -19.50
CA HIS A 458 -14.39 -2.26 -19.69
C HIS A 458 -14.68 -3.28 -18.57
N THR A 459 -15.92 -3.78 -18.53
CA THR A 459 -16.29 -4.86 -17.59
C THR A 459 -15.36 -6.06 -17.77
N PRO A 460 -14.75 -6.57 -16.68
CA PRO A 460 -13.85 -7.71 -16.76
C PRO A 460 -14.54 -9.00 -17.23
N GLU A 461 -13.85 -9.74 -18.08
CA GLU A 461 -14.17 -11.12 -18.46
C GLU A 461 -13.44 -12.09 -17.52
N VAL A 462 -14.13 -13.16 -17.10
CA VAL A 462 -13.56 -14.19 -16.21
C VAL A 462 -13.14 -15.42 -17.02
N HIS A 463 -11.86 -15.72 -17.02
CA HIS A 463 -11.25 -16.85 -17.71
C HIS A 463 -11.30 -18.13 -16.87
N ARG A 464 -12.50 -18.67 -16.66
CA ARG A 464 -12.77 -19.83 -15.78
C ARG A 464 -11.93 -21.05 -16.12
N SER A 465 -11.61 -21.23 -17.41
CA SER A 465 -10.81 -22.35 -17.92
C SER A 465 -9.40 -22.43 -17.30
N VAL A 466 -8.87 -21.31 -16.79
CA VAL A 466 -7.50 -21.21 -16.28
C VAL A 466 -7.34 -21.81 -14.88
N THR A 467 -8.36 -21.67 -14.04
CA THR A 467 -8.35 -22.13 -12.64
C THR A 467 -9.24 -23.35 -12.41
N HIS A 468 -10.04 -23.76 -13.41
CA HIS A 468 -10.89 -24.93 -13.32
C HIS A 468 -10.11 -26.20 -12.94
N GLY A 469 -10.67 -26.97 -11.99
CA GLY A 469 -10.09 -28.22 -11.50
C GLY A 469 -8.90 -28.07 -10.54
N LYS A 470 -8.45 -26.85 -10.25
CA LYS A 470 -7.45 -26.56 -9.22
C LYS A 470 -8.15 -26.24 -7.90
N LEU A 471 -7.60 -26.71 -6.78
CA LEU A 471 -8.17 -26.48 -5.45
C LEU A 471 -8.17 -24.99 -5.09
N GLY A 472 -9.31 -24.44 -4.69
CA GLY A 472 -9.52 -23.01 -4.50
C GLY A 472 -9.67 -22.21 -5.81
N GLY A 473 -9.70 -22.88 -6.97
CA GLY A 473 -9.93 -22.25 -8.26
C GLY A 473 -11.42 -22.02 -8.52
N TYR A 474 -11.76 -20.89 -9.13
CA TYR A 474 -13.15 -20.57 -9.45
C TYR A 474 -13.71 -21.44 -10.60
N ALA A 475 -14.83 -22.12 -10.34
CA ALA A 475 -15.42 -23.10 -11.27
C ALA A 475 -16.75 -22.65 -11.91
N LEU A 476 -17.27 -23.47 -12.84
CA LEU A 476 -18.60 -23.34 -13.43
C LEU A 476 -19.67 -23.71 -12.38
N GLY A 477 -20.67 -22.84 -12.18
CA GLY A 477 -21.79 -23.08 -11.24
C GLY A 477 -21.74 -22.31 -9.91
N HIS A 478 -20.77 -21.42 -9.73
CA HIS A 478 -20.63 -20.53 -8.57
C HIS A 478 -21.20 -19.11 -8.80
N ASP A 479 -22.27 -18.98 -9.60
CA ASP A 479 -22.94 -17.69 -9.83
C ASP A 479 -23.95 -17.35 -8.72
#